data_AF-A0A5Q2VGV7-F1
#
_entry.id   AF-A0A5Q2VGV7-F1
#
_cell.length_a   1.000
_cell.length_b   1.000
_cell.length_c   1.000
_cell.angle_alpha   90.00
_cell.angle_beta   90.00
_cell.angle_gamma   90.00
#
_symmetry.space_group_name_H-M   'P 1'
#
loop_
_entity.id
_entity.type
_entity.pdbx_description
1 polymer ?
#
loop_
_entity_poly.entity_id
_entity_poly.type
_entity_poly.pdbx_seq_one_letter_code
_entity_poly.pdbx_strand_id
1 'polypeptide(L)'
;MLPGYTPHSHTAYPHAPENNASGTLPPSLTACLTPREAQIIQALMNGMDLSAIAWKLSRNIRTVSSHKQRAMYKLRLNTNAELYALAALLGPHLPATVIARRRLLPPREQQVLNAILRGHSVTDIAQQQGRSVKTISYQKCQLMQKLGLTNEVELFALAPERAQALLTSKTAQ
;
A
#
# COMPACT_ATOMS: atom_id res chain seq x y z
N MET A 1 1.13 58.43 -27.50
CA MET A 1 -0.22 57.87 -27.25
C MET A 1 -0.19 56.39 -27.61
N LEU A 2 -0.21 55.52 -26.61
CA LEU A 2 -0.39 54.07 -26.76
C LEU A 2 -1.52 53.67 -25.81
N PRO A 3 -2.66 53.13 -26.29
CA PRO A 3 -3.68 52.63 -25.39
C PRO A 3 -3.56 51.11 -25.19
N GLY A 4 -3.54 50.70 -23.92
CA GLY A 4 -4.26 49.53 -23.46
C GLY A 4 -3.50 48.21 -23.35
N TYR A 5 -2.67 48.06 -22.32
CA TYR A 5 -2.38 46.73 -21.76
C TYR A 5 -3.55 46.35 -20.84
N THR A 6 -4.44 45.47 -21.30
CA THR A 6 -5.53 44.91 -20.48
C THR A 6 -5.07 43.65 -19.74
N PRO A 7 -5.51 43.44 -18.49
CA PRO A 7 -4.90 42.52 -17.54
C PRO A 7 -5.34 41.07 -17.73
N HIS A 8 -4.45 40.17 -17.31
CA HIS A 8 -4.64 38.78 -16.86
C HIS A 8 -6.10 38.28 -16.78
N SER A 9 -6.54 37.55 -17.80
CA SER A 9 -7.63 36.58 -17.66
C SER A 9 -7.03 35.21 -17.33
N HIS A 10 -6.85 35.02 -16.02
CA HIS A 10 -6.70 33.72 -15.38
C HIS A 10 -7.98 32.92 -15.68
N THR A 11 -8.03 32.22 -16.81
CA THR A 11 -9.06 31.22 -17.06
C THR A 11 -8.84 30.12 -16.04
N ALA A 12 -9.57 30.23 -14.94
CA ALA A 12 -9.76 29.20 -13.96
C ALA A 12 -10.17 27.92 -14.72
N TYR A 13 -9.21 27.02 -14.92
CA TYR A 13 -9.54 25.62 -15.02
C TYR A 13 -10.33 25.31 -13.75
N PRO A 14 -11.58 24.83 -13.84
CA PRO A 14 -12.14 24.09 -12.74
C PRO A 14 -11.24 22.86 -12.63
N HIS A 15 -10.24 22.91 -11.74
CA HIS A 15 -9.65 21.72 -11.16
C HIS A 15 -10.82 21.02 -10.46
N ALA A 16 -11.52 20.19 -11.23
CA ALA A 16 -12.34 19.15 -10.69
C ALA A 16 -11.46 18.42 -9.69
N PRO A 17 -11.90 18.23 -8.44
CA PRO A 17 -11.24 17.28 -7.58
C PRO A 17 -11.40 15.95 -8.31
N GLU A 18 -10.32 15.53 -8.96
CA GLU A 18 -10.01 14.17 -9.37
C GLU A 18 -10.14 13.30 -8.12
N ASN A 19 -11.38 12.98 -7.79
CA ASN A 19 -11.76 12.18 -6.64
C ASN A 19 -11.55 10.74 -7.05
N ASN A 20 -10.27 10.44 -7.22
CA ASN A 20 -9.67 9.15 -7.02
C ASN A 20 -10.35 8.49 -5.80
N ALA A 21 -11.33 7.64 -6.05
CA ALA A 21 -11.84 6.68 -5.09
C ALA A 21 -10.76 5.61 -4.82
N SER A 22 -9.65 5.99 -4.19
CA SER A 22 -8.64 5.08 -3.68
C SER A 22 -8.87 4.89 -2.19
N GLY A 23 -9.09 3.62 -1.80
CA GLY A 23 -8.85 3.07 -0.47
C GLY A 23 -9.16 3.99 0.72
N THR A 24 -10.37 4.55 0.79
CA THR A 24 -10.75 5.35 1.96
C THR A 24 -11.04 4.43 3.13
N LEU A 25 -10.36 4.65 4.25
CA LEU A 25 -10.63 3.96 5.50
C LEU A 25 -12.10 4.17 5.91
N PRO A 26 -12.86 3.12 6.23
CA PRO A 26 -14.22 3.28 6.71
C PRO A 26 -14.24 4.08 8.02
N PRO A 27 -15.31 4.87 8.25
CA PRO A 27 -15.40 5.79 9.39
C PRO A 27 -15.26 5.08 10.74
N SER A 28 -15.74 3.84 10.84
CA SER A 28 -15.61 2.98 12.01
C SER A 28 -14.16 2.73 12.41
N LEU A 29 -13.27 2.47 11.44
CA LEU A 29 -11.85 2.26 11.70
C LEU A 29 -11.14 3.59 11.98
N THR A 30 -11.50 4.67 11.28
CA THR A 30 -10.90 5.99 11.53
C THR A 30 -11.26 6.56 12.90
N ALA A 31 -12.44 6.23 13.44
CA ALA A 31 -12.87 6.69 14.77
C ALA A 31 -11.99 6.15 15.91
N CYS A 32 -11.35 5.00 15.71
CA CYS A 32 -10.40 4.42 16.67
C CYS A 32 -8.99 5.03 16.56
N LEU A 33 -8.74 5.89 15.58
CA LEU A 33 -7.43 6.46 15.28
C LEU A 33 -7.40 7.95 15.57
N THR A 34 -6.22 8.45 15.92
CA THR A 34 -5.99 9.90 15.88
C THR A 34 -5.99 10.39 14.44
N PRO A 35 -6.29 11.68 14.17
CA PRO A 35 -6.27 12.23 12.82
C PRO A 35 -4.95 11.95 12.08
N ARG A 36 -3.85 11.95 12.83
CA ARG A 36 -2.52 11.71 12.27
C ARG A 36 -2.26 10.25 11.93
N GLU A 37 -2.69 9.34 12.79
CA GLU A 37 -2.61 7.90 12.53
C GLU A 37 -3.47 7.52 11.32
N ALA A 38 -4.70 8.05 11.24
CA ALA A 38 -5.58 7.84 10.10
C ALA A 38 -4.96 8.34 8.79
N GLN A 39 -4.38 9.54 8.77
CA GLN A 39 -3.66 10.07 7.60
C GLN A 39 -2.53 9.15 7.14
N ILE A 40 -1.72 8.61 8.06
CA ILE A 40 -0.59 7.73 7.72
C ILE A 40 -1.10 6.39 7.18
N ILE A 41 -2.12 5.79 7.81
CA ILE A 41 -2.70 4.53 7.33
C ILE A 41 -3.35 4.72 5.97
N GLN A 42 -4.16 5.77 5.78
CA GLN A 42 -4.78 6.08 4.50
C GLN A 42 -3.73 6.30 3.41
N ALA A 43 -2.64 6.98 3.75
CA ALA A 43 -1.52 7.16 2.84
C ALA A 43 -0.87 5.83 2.41
N LEU A 44 -0.65 4.91 3.35
CA LEU A 44 -0.12 3.58 3.05
C LEU A 44 -1.10 2.73 2.23
N MET A 45 -2.40 2.86 2.48
CA MET A 45 -3.45 2.20 1.69
C MET A 45 -3.51 2.71 0.25
N ASN A 46 -3.19 3.98 0.05
CA ASN A 46 -3.02 4.59 -1.27
C ASN A 46 -1.67 4.25 -1.92
N GLY A 47 -0.88 3.35 -1.32
CA GLY A 47 0.38 2.87 -1.89
C GLY A 47 1.58 3.80 -1.70
N MET A 48 1.48 4.88 -0.90
CA MET A 48 2.63 5.73 -0.60
C MET A 48 3.61 5.01 0.34
N ASP A 49 4.91 5.16 0.11
CA ASP A 49 5.93 4.63 1.00
C ASP A 49 6.15 5.54 2.21
N LEU A 50 6.75 5.01 3.27
CA LEU A 50 7.00 5.77 4.50
C LEU A 50 7.86 7.02 4.28
N SER A 51 8.75 7.02 3.28
CA SER A 51 9.60 8.16 2.96
C SER A 51 8.80 9.26 2.26
N ALA A 52 7.96 8.93 1.27
CA ALA A 52 7.05 9.90 0.66
C ALA A 52 6.07 10.48 1.69
N ILE A 53 5.56 9.66 2.61
CA ILE A 53 4.68 10.14 3.70
C ILE A 53 5.43 11.10 4.62
N ALA A 54 6.65 10.76 5.01
CA ALA A 54 7.50 11.61 5.84
C ALA A 54 7.77 12.96 5.16
N TRP A 55 8.10 12.94 3.87
CA TRP A 55 8.33 14.14 3.06
C TRP A 55 7.06 14.98 2.93
N LYS A 56 5.94 14.36 2.53
CA LYS A 56 4.64 15.04 2.35
C LYS A 56 4.15 15.71 3.63
N LEU A 57 4.47 15.13 4.78
CA LEU A 57 4.03 15.65 6.06
C LEU A 57 5.11 16.38 6.85
N SER A 58 6.24 16.71 6.20
CA SER A 58 7.41 17.40 6.76
C SER A 58 7.82 16.87 8.14
N ARG A 59 7.95 15.54 8.27
CA ARG A 59 8.18 14.87 9.55
C ARG A 59 9.26 13.79 9.45
N ASN A 60 9.90 13.49 10.57
CA ASN A 60 10.87 12.41 10.65
C ASN A 60 10.22 11.04 10.36
N ILE A 61 10.85 10.25 9.49
CA ILE A 61 10.39 8.90 9.11
C ILE A 61 10.22 7.96 10.32
N ARG A 62 11.04 8.10 11.36
CA ARG A 62 10.90 7.32 12.60
C ARG A 62 9.58 7.63 13.30
N THR A 63 9.19 8.90 13.35
CA THR A 63 7.92 9.34 13.91
C THR A 63 6.74 8.80 13.10
N VAL A 64 6.82 8.86 11.76
CA VAL A 64 5.80 8.26 10.88
C VAL A 64 5.68 6.75 11.14
N SER A 65 6.81 6.04 11.26
CA SER A 65 6.83 4.61 11.58
C SER A 65 6.19 4.31 12.94
N SER A 66 6.49 5.11 13.98
CA SER A 66 5.86 4.96 15.30
C SER A 66 4.35 5.18 15.25
N HIS A 67 3.89 6.21 14.53
CA HIS A 67 2.45 6.43 14.34
C HIS A 67 1.79 5.30 13.55
N LYS A 68 2.43 4.78 12.49
CA LYS A 68 1.96 3.58 11.79
C LYS A 68 1.78 2.41 12.75
N GLN A 69 2.78 2.13 13.59
CA GLN A 69 2.73 1.01 14.52
C GLN A 69 1.61 1.16 15.56
N ARG A 70 1.42 2.37 16.11
CA ARG A 70 0.30 2.67 17.01
C ARG A 70 -1.05 2.53 16.31
N ALA A 71 -1.14 3.00 15.08
CA ALA A 71 -2.35 2.87 14.27
C ALA A 71 -2.70 1.41 14.00
N MET A 72 -1.72 0.59 13.58
CA MET A 72 -1.90 -0.86 13.40
C MET A 72 -2.37 -1.54 14.68
N TYR A 73 -1.76 -1.21 15.83
CA TYR A 73 -2.19 -1.75 17.12
C TYR A 73 -3.65 -1.40 17.44
N LYS A 74 -4.08 -0.16 17.21
CA LYS A 74 -5.47 0.29 17.40
C LYS A 74 -6.45 -0.39 16.44
N LEU A 75 -6.02 -0.66 15.21
CA LEU A 75 -6.78 -1.43 14.21
C LEU A 75 -6.73 -2.94 14.43
N ARG A 76 -6.07 -3.41 15.51
CA ARG A 76 -5.84 -4.82 15.78
C ARG A 76 -5.14 -5.52 14.61
N LEU A 77 -4.16 -4.88 14.00
CA LEU A 77 -3.28 -5.44 12.98
C LEU A 77 -1.87 -5.63 13.56
N ASN A 78 -1.26 -6.79 13.33
CA ASN A 78 0.04 -7.11 13.92
C ASN A 78 1.18 -6.97 12.90
N THR A 79 0.88 -7.17 11.62
CA THR A 79 1.87 -7.18 10.55
C THR A 79 1.54 -6.15 9.46
N ASN A 80 2.56 -5.70 8.72
CA ASN A 80 2.32 -4.88 7.53
C ASN A 80 1.52 -5.63 6.46
N ALA A 81 1.64 -6.97 6.42
CA ALA A 81 0.87 -7.79 5.50
C ALA A 81 -0.64 -7.69 5.77
N GLU A 82 -1.06 -7.76 7.04
CA GLU A 82 -2.46 -7.52 7.44
C GLU A 82 -2.93 -6.11 7.03
N LEU A 83 -2.09 -5.10 7.22
CA LEU A 83 -2.40 -3.73 6.80
C LEU A 83 -2.65 -3.63 5.29
N TYR A 84 -1.76 -4.19 4.46
CA TYR A 84 -1.92 -4.16 3.01
C TYR A 84 -3.03 -5.08 2.52
N ALA A 85 -3.29 -6.19 3.22
CA ALA A 85 -4.43 -7.07 2.95
C ALA A 85 -5.76 -6.33 3.18
N LEU A 86 -5.90 -5.62 4.31
CA LEU A 86 -7.04 -4.76 4.57
C LEU A 86 -7.18 -3.68 3.49
N ALA A 87 -6.07 -3.03 3.13
CA ALA A 87 -6.04 -2.03 2.07
C ALA A 87 -6.50 -2.60 0.72
N ALA A 88 -6.07 -3.80 0.37
CA ALA A 88 -6.41 -4.47 -0.87
C ALA A 88 -7.90 -4.83 -0.96
N LEU A 89 -8.52 -5.17 0.17
CA LEU A 89 -9.96 -5.47 0.25
C LEU A 89 -10.83 -4.21 0.18
N LEU A 90 -10.29 -3.07 0.61
CA LEU A 90 -10.97 -1.76 0.55
C LEU A 90 -10.64 -0.97 -0.73
N GLY A 91 -9.60 -1.39 -1.46
CA GLY A 91 -9.06 -0.71 -2.62
C GLY A 91 -9.69 -1.15 -3.95
N PRO A 92 -9.24 -0.55 -5.06
CA PRO A 92 -9.76 -0.86 -6.39
C PRO A 92 -9.43 -2.29 -6.80
N HIS A 93 -10.33 -2.91 -7.57
CA HIS A 93 -10.07 -4.21 -8.18
C HIS A 93 -8.97 -4.08 -9.24
N LEU A 94 -8.06 -5.05 -9.27
CA LEU A 94 -7.02 -5.06 -10.30
C LEU A 94 -7.57 -5.53 -11.65
N PRO A 95 -7.05 -5.00 -12.77
CA PRO A 95 -7.44 -5.48 -14.09
C PRO A 95 -6.96 -6.92 -14.32
N ALA A 96 -7.76 -7.68 -15.08
CA ALA A 96 -7.50 -9.10 -15.36
C ALA A 96 -6.13 -9.38 -16.01
N THR A 97 -5.54 -8.39 -16.69
CA THR A 97 -4.21 -8.48 -17.29
C THR A 97 -3.12 -8.74 -16.25
N VAL A 98 -3.20 -8.11 -15.09
CA VAL A 98 -2.22 -8.29 -13.99
C VAL A 98 -2.40 -9.67 -13.37
N ILE A 99 -3.65 -10.12 -13.21
CA ILE A 99 -3.99 -11.47 -12.72
C ILE A 99 -3.44 -12.54 -13.69
N ALA A 100 -3.50 -12.30 -15.00
CA ALA A 100 -2.91 -13.19 -16.00
C ALA A 100 -1.38 -13.24 -15.89
N ARG A 101 -0.70 -12.08 -15.76
CA ARG A 101 0.77 -12.01 -15.61
C ARG A 101 1.28 -12.76 -14.38
N ARG A 102 0.50 -12.79 -13.28
CA ARG A 102 0.81 -13.60 -12.10
C ARG A 102 1.06 -15.08 -12.43
N ARG A 103 0.33 -15.65 -13.40
CA ARG A 103 0.50 -17.06 -13.80
C ARG A 103 1.79 -17.30 -14.60
N LEU A 104 2.33 -16.24 -15.22
CA LEU A 104 3.54 -16.29 -16.03
C LEU A 104 4.82 -16.03 -15.22
N LEU A 105 4.70 -15.78 -13.92
CA LEU A 105 5.86 -15.54 -13.07
C LEU A 105 6.76 -16.78 -13.00
N PRO A 106 8.09 -16.61 -13.03
CA PRO A 106 9.04 -17.68 -12.76
C PRO A 106 8.80 -18.34 -11.39
N PRO A 107 9.15 -19.63 -11.20
CA PRO A 107 8.92 -20.34 -9.95
C PRO A 107 9.47 -19.63 -8.71
N ARG A 108 10.65 -19.00 -8.81
CA ARG A 108 11.26 -18.25 -7.69
C ARG A 108 10.45 -17.01 -7.30
N GLU A 109 9.94 -16.27 -8.28
CA GLU A 109 9.11 -15.09 -8.02
C GLU A 109 7.73 -15.50 -7.49
N GLN A 110 7.18 -16.62 -7.98
CA GLN A 110 5.96 -17.21 -7.41
C GLN A 110 6.16 -17.64 -5.95
N GLN A 111 7.32 -18.20 -5.59
CA GLN A 111 7.63 -18.56 -4.20
C GLN A 111 7.64 -17.32 -3.29
N VAL A 112 8.32 -16.25 -3.70
CA VAL A 112 8.33 -14.98 -2.95
C VAL A 112 6.92 -14.38 -2.85
N LEU A 113 6.19 -14.32 -3.97
CA LEU A 113 4.80 -13.85 -3.99
C LEU A 113 3.93 -14.65 -3.02
N ASN A 114 4.00 -15.98 -3.09
CA ASN A 114 3.21 -16.86 -2.24
C ASN A 114 3.54 -16.69 -0.76
N ALA A 115 4.81 -16.49 -0.41
CA ALA A 115 5.20 -16.28 0.97
C ALA A 115 4.72 -14.91 1.51
N ILE A 116 4.81 -13.84 0.69
CA ILE A 116 4.27 -12.52 1.06
C ILE A 116 2.75 -12.60 1.25
N LEU A 117 2.04 -13.26 0.34
CA LEU A 117 0.59 -13.45 0.44
C LEU A 117 0.16 -14.36 1.61
N ARG A 118 1.10 -15.08 2.24
CA ARG A 118 0.90 -15.81 3.51
C ARG A 118 1.24 -14.97 4.74
N GLY A 119 1.63 -13.71 4.56
CA GLY A 119 1.95 -12.79 5.65
C GLY A 119 3.41 -12.78 6.07
N HIS A 120 4.30 -13.52 5.40
CA HIS A 120 5.73 -13.51 5.74
C HIS A 120 6.38 -12.18 5.34
N SER A 121 7.22 -11.65 6.23
CA SER A 121 8.06 -10.50 5.91
C SER A 121 9.25 -10.92 5.02
N VAL A 122 9.88 -9.94 4.35
CA VAL A 122 11.09 -10.16 3.55
C VAL A 122 12.20 -10.84 4.37
N THR A 123 12.28 -10.53 5.67
CA THR A 123 13.23 -11.15 6.60
C THR A 123 12.90 -12.61 6.87
N ASP A 124 11.62 -12.93 7.12
CA ASP A 124 11.18 -14.32 7.36
C ASP A 124 11.44 -15.18 6.12
N ILE A 125 11.13 -14.65 4.93
CA ILE A 125 11.36 -15.34 3.66
C ILE A 125 12.86 -15.57 3.45
N ALA A 126 13.69 -14.59 3.77
CA ALA A 126 15.15 -14.70 3.65
C ALA A 126 15.69 -15.82 4.54
N GLN A 127 15.22 -15.91 5.79
CA GLN A 127 15.57 -16.99 6.71
C GLN A 127 15.09 -18.35 6.19
N GLN A 128 13.81 -18.45 5.79
CA GLN A 128 13.22 -19.70 5.28
C GLN A 128 13.93 -20.23 4.02
N GLN A 129 14.39 -19.35 3.13
CA GLN A 129 15.05 -19.73 1.88
C GLN A 129 16.58 -19.81 1.97
N GLY A 130 17.17 -19.51 3.14
CA GLY A 130 18.63 -19.46 3.30
C GLY A 130 19.29 -18.41 2.42
N ARG A 131 18.67 -17.23 2.26
CA ARG A 131 19.14 -16.13 1.41
C ARG A 131 19.29 -14.84 2.20
N SER A 132 19.99 -13.86 1.63
CA SER A 132 20.06 -12.53 2.23
C SER A 132 18.74 -11.76 2.08
N VAL A 133 18.44 -10.89 3.04
CA VAL A 133 17.28 -9.96 2.97
C VAL A 133 17.36 -9.09 1.71
N LYS A 134 18.56 -8.67 1.30
CA LYS A 134 18.77 -7.89 0.07
C LYS A 134 18.34 -8.66 -1.17
N THR A 135 18.62 -9.96 -1.23
CA THR A 135 18.23 -10.83 -2.33
C THR A 135 16.70 -10.97 -2.41
N ILE A 136 16.03 -11.25 -1.29
CA ILE A 136 14.55 -11.36 -1.30
C ILE A 136 13.90 -10.01 -1.60
N SER A 137 14.43 -8.91 -1.06
CA SER A 137 13.96 -7.56 -1.36
C SER A 137 14.06 -7.25 -2.86
N TYR A 138 15.21 -7.55 -3.47
CA TYR A 138 15.41 -7.41 -4.91
C TYR A 138 14.42 -8.27 -5.71
N GLN A 139 14.23 -9.54 -5.33
CA GLN A 139 13.26 -10.42 -5.97
C GLN A 139 11.83 -9.90 -5.85
N LYS A 140 11.44 -9.34 -4.70
CA LYS A 140 10.14 -8.68 -4.51
C LYS A 140 9.97 -7.50 -5.46
N CYS A 141 10.97 -6.64 -5.57
CA CYS A 141 10.93 -5.50 -6.49
C CYS A 141 10.82 -5.95 -7.95
N GLN A 142 11.60 -6.95 -8.37
CA GLN A 142 11.54 -7.51 -9.73
C GLN A 142 10.19 -8.13 -10.04
N LEU A 143 9.64 -8.91 -9.10
CA LEU A 143 8.28 -9.47 -9.17
C LEU A 143 7.24 -8.35 -9.39
N MET A 144 7.27 -7.30 -8.57
CA MET A 144 6.34 -6.17 -8.69
C MET A 144 6.49 -5.46 -10.04
N GLN A 145 7.72 -5.19 -10.47
CA GLN A 145 8.01 -4.58 -11.76
C GLN A 145 7.46 -5.41 -12.94
N LYS A 146 7.64 -6.74 -12.91
CA LYS A 146 7.14 -7.65 -13.95
C LYS A 146 5.62 -7.73 -13.99
N LEU A 147 4.96 -7.61 -12.84
CA LEU A 147 3.51 -7.53 -12.75
C LEU A 147 2.99 -6.14 -13.17
N GLY A 148 3.83 -5.11 -13.15
CA GLY A 148 3.45 -3.72 -13.37
C GLY A 148 2.81 -3.08 -12.13
N LEU A 149 3.15 -3.60 -10.95
CA LEU A 149 2.63 -3.11 -9.67
C LEU A 149 3.56 -2.07 -9.07
N THR A 150 2.97 -1.05 -8.45
CA THR A 150 3.74 0.06 -7.85
C THR A 150 3.86 -0.05 -6.34
N ASN A 151 2.95 -0.78 -5.69
CA ASN A 151 2.84 -0.84 -4.23
C ASN A 151 2.46 -2.24 -3.72
N GLU A 152 2.65 -2.46 -2.42
CA GLU A 152 2.33 -3.73 -1.76
C GLU A 152 0.82 -3.97 -1.63
N VAL A 153 0.01 -2.91 -1.65
CA VAL A 153 -1.47 -3.02 -1.61
C VAL A 153 -1.98 -3.75 -2.85
N GLU A 154 -1.54 -3.33 -4.04
CA GLU A 154 -1.84 -4.01 -5.29
C GLU A 154 -1.33 -5.46 -5.28
N LEU A 155 -0.19 -5.73 -4.64
CA LEU A 155 0.32 -7.10 -4.53
C LEU A 155 -0.68 -8.02 -3.81
N PHE A 156 -1.31 -7.55 -2.72
CA PHE A 156 -2.34 -8.30 -1.99
C PHE A 156 -3.67 -8.35 -2.74
N ALA A 157 -3.99 -7.33 -3.54
CA ALA A 157 -5.19 -7.31 -4.38
C ALA A 157 -5.20 -8.39 -5.48
N LEU A 158 -4.04 -9.00 -5.79
CA LEU A 158 -3.96 -10.16 -6.68
C LEU A 158 -4.57 -11.45 -6.12
N ALA A 159 -4.79 -11.51 -4.81
CA ALA A 159 -5.32 -12.68 -4.14
C ALA A 159 -6.19 -12.26 -2.95
N PRO A 160 -7.38 -11.69 -3.21
CA PRO A 160 -8.28 -11.21 -2.15
C PRO A 160 -8.68 -12.33 -1.18
N GLU A 161 -8.83 -13.57 -1.65
CA GLU A 161 -9.06 -14.77 -0.83
C GLU A 161 -7.98 -14.95 0.25
N ARG A 162 -6.71 -14.72 -0.11
CA ARG A 162 -5.59 -14.81 0.84
C ARG A 162 -5.53 -13.61 1.77
N ALA A 163 -5.85 -12.42 1.27
CA ALA A 163 -5.97 -11.23 2.10
C ALA A 163 -7.06 -11.42 3.17
N GLN A 164 -8.20 -12.00 2.81
CA GLN A 164 -9.26 -12.36 3.76
C GLN A 164 -8.76 -13.39 4.78
N ALA A 165 -8.13 -14.48 4.33
CA ALA A 165 -7.58 -15.51 5.22
C ALA A 165 -6.57 -14.97 6.24
N LEU A 166 -5.77 -13.96 5.86
CA LEU A 166 -4.85 -13.29 6.79
C LEU A 166 -5.58 -12.51 7.89
N LEU A 167 -6.73 -11.94 7.58
CA LEU A 167 -7.52 -11.18 8.56
C LEU A 167 -8.40 -12.11 9.42
N THR A 168 -8.93 -13.20 8.86
CA THR A 168 -9.84 -14.13 9.55
C THR A 168 -9.15 -15.21 10.37
N SER A 169 -7.91 -15.59 10.05
CA SER A 169 -7.11 -16.52 10.88
C SER A 169 -6.92 -16.03 12.33
N LYS A 170 -7.23 -14.75 12.58
CA LYS A 170 -7.18 -14.08 13.88
C LYS A 170 -8.45 -14.20 14.73
N THR A 171 -9.60 -14.52 14.15
CA THR A 171 -10.84 -14.72 14.93
C THR A 171 -10.89 -16.04 15.70
N ALA A 172 -9.84 -16.87 15.61
CA ALA A 172 -9.77 -18.20 16.24
C ALA A 172 -8.68 -18.36 17.32
N GLN A 173 -7.98 -17.29 17.73
CA GLN A 173 -6.99 -17.32 18.82
C GLN A 173 -7.28 -16.30 19.92
#